data_AF-A0A2M7L109-F1
#
_entry.id   AF-A0A2M7L109-F1
#
_cell.length_a   1.000
_cell.length_b   1.000
_cell.length_c   1.000
_cell.angle_alpha   90.00
_cell.angle_beta   90.00
_cell.angle_gamma   90.00
#
_symmetry.space_group_name_H-M   'P 1'
#
loop_
_entity.id
_entity.type
_entity.pdbx_description
1 polymer ?
#
loop_
_entity_poly.entity_id
_entity_poly.type
_entity_poly.pdbx_seq_one_letter_code
_entity_poly.pdbx_strand_id
1 'polypeptide(L)'
;MLAEARLNSSWRAAATRRAPGVSSRAMNARRSSVPSLDCFTDCCSLAGRSHWRRSGRAIGSAQLYLICSARAMRSQTERKGLLSTGRMLPSPVRLTRTGAPRRFAMTPRERLHALIRHEPVDRLPYTFGGPRASTFAAWRKQGLSDELLRTWGAFTGADGGLGIGKFYTGPLPPFEEEIVYEAGNIRLWFDGWGVKRMDAIEQPTEGFATRKYLEFPVKTPQDFEAMKERFDPHTAGRTVPVEEAPPTLNPDGYRHHLPGGTHWRDLVEQTQSADVPVSGSVAGLYWTARDWCGFEGLSMMIHDQPNLVHEMFEYWTWFLMELLDEPLSHLKVDTITLNEDMAYKTQAMLSPASMREFMLPRYKRLSEFFKSKGVQAVVMDSDGHNSQILDTLYPEGIDGIAPLEIAAYNDPEEFLLKYPGVFLSGGIDKRELRFSRQQLRAEVAKRYATAWKHGGFLPHVDHGVPPDIPLRNFLYFVELARGFCDGEDLETYEPPCELERQLGPIEELFDPRSATARAYGFEEDVH
;
A
#
# COMPACT_ATOMS: atom_id res chain seq x y z
N MET A 1 -51.00 37.09 -15.47
CA MET A 1 -52.23 36.52 -14.88
C MET A 1 -51.88 36.23 -13.43
N LEU A 2 -52.22 37.13 -12.52
CA LEU A 2 -53.41 37.03 -11.65
C LEU A 2 -53.39 35.69 -10.86
N ALA A 3 -53.47 35.59 -9.54
CA ALA A 3 -53.60 36.47 -8.39
C ALA A 3 -54.27 35.60 -7.30
N GLU A 4 -53.82 35.72 -6.03
CA GLU A 4 -54.66 35.69 -4.80
C GLU A 4 -55.47 34.40 -4.49
N ALA A 5 -55.80 33.97 -3.27
CA ALA A 5 -55.91 34.55 -1.93
C ALA A 5 -55.89 33.37 -0.91
N ARG A 6 -55.26 33.43 0.29
CA ARG A 6 -55.68 34.12 1.55
C ARG A 6 -56.98 33.49 2.13
N LEU A 7 -57.02 32.91 3.34
CA LEU A 7 -57.04 33.48 4.73
C LEU A 7 -57.26 32.28 5.70
N ASN A 8 -56.95 32.24 7.01
CA ASN A 8 -57.16 33.18 8.13
C ASN A 8 -56.37 32.65 9.37
N SER A 9 -55.55 33.45 10.09
CA SER A 9 -55.81 34.07 11.43
C SER A 9 -56.24 33.10 12.54
N SER A 10 -55.80 33.10 13.80
CA SER A 10 -55.00 33.99 14.67
C SER A 10 -55.14 33.40 16.09
N TRP A 11 -54.13 33.44 16.98
CA TRP A 11 -54.31 33.72 18.42
C TRP A 11 -52.97 34.14 19.05
N ARG A 12 -53.02 35.20 19.86
CA ARG A 12 -51.92 35.83 20.62
C ARG A 12 -52.00 35.44 22.11
N ALA A 13 -50.85 35.38 22.79
CA ALA A 13 -50.53 35.96 24.13
C ALA A 13 -49.28 35.23 24.69
N ALA A 14 -48.08 35.83 24.82
CA ALA A 14 -47.62 36.89 25.73
C ALA A 14 -47.65 36.52 27.22
N ALA A 15 -46.48 36.23 27.82
CA ALA A 15 -46.13 36.67 29.19
C ALA A 15 -44.62 36.51 29.46
N THR A 16 -44.08 37.59 30.04
CA THR A 16 -42.70 37.90 30.43
C THR A 16 -42.39 37.53 31.89
N ARG A 17 -41.09 37.39 32.23
CA ARG A 17 -40.39 37.84 33.48
C ARG A 17 -38.96 37.24 33.50
N ARG A 18 -37.90 38.01 33.22
CA ARG A 18 -37.05 38.85 34.11
C ARG A 18 -36.36 38.11 35.29
N ALA A 19 -35.02 38.16 35.25
CA ALA A 19 -34.03 37.82 36.28
C ALA A 19 -34.09 38.73 37.52
N PRO A 20 -33.28 38.45 38.56
CA PRO A 20 -32.06 39.27 38.75
C PRO A 20 -30.80 38.51 39.24
N GLY A 21 -29.63 39.12 39.00
CA GLY A 21 -28.31 38.77 39.59
C GLY A 21 -28.23 39.10 41.09
N VAL A 22 -27.10 38.95 41.81
CA VAL A 22 -25.76 39.53 41.56
C VAL A 22 -24.74 38.97 42.59
N SER A 23 -23.49 38.72 42.13
CA SER A 23 -22.15 38.77 42.81
C SER A 23 -21.89 37.93 44.08
N SER A 24 -20.67 37.65 44.53
CA SER A 24 -19.26 37.71 44.08
C SER A 24 -18.48 37.01 45.20
N ARG A 25 -17.40 36.27 44.88
CA ARG A 25 -16.27 36.10 45.80
C ARG A 25 -15.04 35.59 45.06
N ALA A 26 -14.02 36.43 45.06
CA ALA A 26 -12.65 36.09 44.68
C ALA A 26 -11.97 35.32 45.82
N MET A 27 -11.12 34.34 45.48
CA MET A 27 -9.93 33.99 46.28
C MET A 27 -8.95 33.13 45.46
N ASN A 28 -7.84 33.77 45.11
CA ASN A 28 -6.43 33.34 45.04
C ASN A 28 -5.98 31.87 44.83
N ALA A 29 -4.92 31.79 44.00
CA ALA A 29 -3.80 30.85 43.95
C ALA A 29 -4.06 29.51 43.21
N ARG A 30 -3.16 28.92 42.42
CA ARG A 30 -1.69 28.98 42.33
C ARG A 30 -1.22 28.82 40.88
N ARG A 31 -0.09 29.46 40.56
CA ARG A 31 0.76 29.10 39.41
C ARG A 31 1.38 27.72 39.68
N SER A 32 1.24 26.80 38.74
CA SER A 32 2.13 25.65 38.56
C SER A 32 2.24 25.36 37.07
N SER A 33 3.43 25.61 36.55
CA SER A 33 3.93 25.28 35.22
C SER A 33 3.87 23.76 34.98
N VAL A 34 3.26 23.36 33.87
CA VAL A 34 3.45 22.04 33.25
C VAL A 34 3.94 22.29 31.83
N PRO A 35 5.10 21.74 31.42
CA PRO A 35 5.65 21.98 30.09
C PRO A 35 4.88 21.18 29.03
N SER A 36 4.52 21.85 27.94
CA SER A 36 4.11 21.26 26.68
C SER A 36 5.30 20.51 26.07
N LEU A 37 5.12 19.22 25.77
CA LEU A 37 6.05 18.46 24.94
C LEU A 37 5.61 18.60 23.48
N ASP A 38 6.21 19.58 22.80
CA ASP A 38 6.31 19.64 21.35
C ASP A 38 7.39 18.64 20.91
N CYS A 39 7.00 17.63 20.14
CA CYS A 39 7.93 16.75 19.43
C CYS A 39 7.27 16.26 18.13
N PHE A 40 7.26 17.12 17.11
CA PHE A 40 7.28 16.71 15.71
C PHE A 40 8.04 17.80 14.94
N THR A 41 8.72 17.37 13.86
CA THR A 41 9.58 18.13 12.94
C THR A 41 10.90 18.67 13.51
N ASP A 42 11.98 17.89 13.36
CA ASP A 42 13.27 18.40 12.86
C ASP A 42 14.30 17.26 12.66
N CYS A 43 14.51 16.86 11.41
CA CYS A 43 15.79 16.25 10.99
C CYS A 43 15.89 16.20 9.47
N CYS A 44 16.02 17.36 8.83
CA CYS A 44 16.51 17.46 7.46
C CYS A 44 17.03 18.88 7.14
N SER A 45 18.08 19.32 7.82
CA SER A 45 19.09 20.22 7.23
C SER A 45 20.21 20.44 8.24
N LEU A 46 21.46 20.15 7.84
CA LEU A 46 22.70 20.81 8.27
C LEU A 46 23.88 19.99 7.74
N ALA A 47 24.18 20.17 6.45
CA ALA A 47 25.50 19.85 5.88
C ALA A 47 26.04 21.13 5.23
N GLY A 48 26.35 22.11 6.08
CA GLY A 48 26.99 23.37 5.72
C GLY A 48 28.41 23.42 6.26
N ARG A 49 29.35 23.61 5.35
CA ARG A 49 30.81 23.71 5.52
C ARG A 49 31.22 24.62 6.70
N SER A 50 32.26 24.24 7.44
CA SER A 50 33.20 25.23 7.98
C SER A 50 34.60 24.67 8.20
N HIS A 51 35.57 25.43 7.67
CA HIS A 51 36.99 25.36 7.97
C HIS A 51 37.27 25.63 9.45
N TRP A 52 38.17 24.88 10.07
CA TRP A 52 38.97 25.38 11.18
C TRP A 52 40.42 24.90 11.14
N ARG A 53 41.26 25.78 11.69
CA ARG A 53 42.70 25.97 11.47
C ARG A 53 43.60 24.99 12.24
N ARG A 54 44.83 24.93 11.74
CA ARG A 54 46.06 24.40 12.33
C ARG A 54 46.35 24.91 13.76
N SER A 55 46.62 23.96 14.66
CA SER A 55 47.71 23.91 15.65
C SER A 55 47.59 22.52 16.31
N GLY A 56 48.60 21.73 16.64
CA GLY A 56 50.04 21.88 16.68
C GLY A 56 50.56 21.03 17.85
N ARG A 57 51.19 19.90 17.51
CA ARG A 57 52.05 18.99 18.33
C ARG A 57 51.36 17.97 19.26
N ALA A 58 51.90 16.78 19.50
CA ALA A 58 52.84 15.87 18.82
C ALA A 58 52.98 14.61 19.72
N ILE A 59 53.44 13.49 19.11
CA ILE A 59 54.03 12.27 19.73
C ILE A 59 53.00 11.33 20.38
N GLY A 60 52.94 10.01 20.19
CA GLY A 60 53.64 8.90 19.51
C GLY A 60 52.79 7.66 19.88
N SER A 61 52.72 6.51 19.22
CA SER A 61 53.73 5.64 18.61
C SER A 61 53.03 4.32 18.21
N ALA A 62 53.50 3.70 17.11
CA ALA A 62 53.53 2.26 16.76
C ALA A 62 52.21 1.42 16.78
N GLN A 63 51.69 0.90 15.66
CA GLN A 63 52.14 -0.24 14.81
C GLN A 63 52.22 -1.64 15.48
N LEU A 64 51.46 -2.57 14.85
CA LEU A 64 51.56 -4.05 14.79
C LEU A 64 51.24 -4.87 16.06
N TYR A 65 50.37 -5.89 15.93
CA TYR A 65 50.82 -7.28 15.70
C TYR A 65 49.66 -8.25 15.35
N LEU A 66 49.90 -9.08 14.34
CA LEU A 66 49.17 -10.29 13.93
C LEU A 66 49.90 -11.53 14.51
N ILE A 67 49.14 -12.62 14.75
CA ILE A 67 49.55 -14.05 14.72
C ILE A 67 50.29 -14.67 15.93
N CYS A 68 49.67 -15.74 16.49
CA CYS A 68 50.22 -17.09 16.77
C CYS A 68 49.06 -17.97 17.31
N SER A 69 48.49 -18.98 16.65
CA SER A 69 49.00 -20.26 16.08
C SER A 69 49.26 -21.41 17.09
N ALA A 70 48.37 -22.41 17.01
CA ALA A 70 48.63 -23.87 16.91
C ALA A 70 49.13 -24.73 18.10
N ARG A 71 48.37 -25.81 18.41
CA ARG A 71 48.75 -27.24 18.62
C ARG A 71 47.50 -28.01 19.10
N ALA A 72 47.18 -29.25 18.73
CA ALA A 72 47.92 -30.31 18.07
C ALA A 72 46.96 -31.35 17.42
N MET A 73 47.41 -32.00 16.34
CA MET A 73 46.86 -33.23 15.77
C MET A 73 47.41 -34.47 16.52
N ARG A 74 46.60 -35.53 16.70
CA ARG A 74 46.75 -36.87 16.08
C ARG A 74 46.02 -37.99 16.84
N SER A 75 45.55 -38.97 16.05
CA SER A 75 45.12 -40.34 16.38
C SER A 75 43.66 -40.46 16.86
N GLN A 76 42.80 -41.38 16.41
CA GLN A 76 42.96 -42.58 15.60
C GLN A 76 41.71 -42.78 14.71
N THR A 77 41.95 -43.21 13.47
CA THR A 77 41.01 -43.94 12.61
C THR A 77 40.88 -45.38 13.08
N GLU A 78 39.65 -45.86 13.30
CA GLU A 78 39.21 -47.22 12.94
C GLU A 78 37.71 -47.40 13.19
N ARG A 79 36.92 -47.50 12.11
CA ARG A 79 35.92 -48.58 11.83
C ARG A 79 34.80 -48.11 10.90
N LYS A 80 34.66 -48.89 9.81
CA LYS A 80 33.41 -49.35 9.15
C LYS A 80 32.46 -48.22 8.69
N GLY A 81 32.35 -47.87 7.42
CA GLY A 81 32.08 -48.75 6.29
C GLY A 81 30.58 -48.76 5.99
N LEU A 82 30.11 -47.92 5.05
CA LEU A 82 29.26 -48.29 3.91
C LEU A 82 28.80 -47.03 3.15
N LEU A 83 29.30 -46.93 1.92
CA LEU A 83 28.77 -46.28 0.72
C LEU A 83 27.41 -45.56 0.83
N SER A 84 27.43 -44.23 0.67
CA SER A 84 26.35 -43.48 0.03
C SER A 84 26.91 -42.74 -1.18
N THR A 85 26.35 -43.05 -2.34
CA THR A 85 26.64 -42.49 -3.66
C THR A 85 26.61 -40.96 -3.66
N GLY A 86 27.75 -40.33 -3.93
CA GLY A 86 27.83 -38.90 -4.19
C GLY A 86 27.09 -38.55 -5.48
N ARG A 87 26.01 -37.79 -5.39
CA ARG A 87 25.48 -37.02 -6.53
C ARG A 87 26.40 -35.83 -6.73
N MET A 88 27.12 -35.83 -7.85
CA MET A 88 27.78 -34.64 -8.39
C MET A 88 26.75 -33.50 -8.51
N LEU A 89 27.07 -32.36 -7.92
CA LEU A 89 26.43 -31.09 -8.25
C LEU A 89 26.81 -30.72 -9.70
N PRO A 90 25.88 -30.38 -10.59
CA PRO A 90 26.23 -29.96 -11.92
C PRO A 90 26.89 -28.57 -11.87
N SER A 91 28.00 -28.42 -12.62
CA SER A 91 28.64 -27.13 -12.90
C SER A 91 27.67 -26.17 -13.60
N PRO A 92 27.87 -24.84 -13.49
CA PRO A 92 27.01 -23.86 -14.14
C PRO A 92 27.12 -24.02 -15.66
N VAL A 93 26.03 -24.49 -16.27
CA VAL A 93 25.91 -24.58 -17.73
C VAL A 93 25.84 -23.17 -18.27
N ARG A 94 26.87 -22.75 -19.01
CA ARG A 94 26.78 -21.61 -19.93
C ARG A 94 25.72 -21.95 -20.98
N LEU A 95 24.55 -21.33 -20.88
CA LEU A 95 23.51 -21.39 -21.91
C LEU A 95 23.97 -20.58 -23.13
N THR A 96 24.74 -21.21 -24.03
CA THR A 96 24.92 -20.69 -25.39
C THR A 96 23.65 -21.00 -26.19
N ARG A 97 22.82 -19.97 -26.38
CA ARG A 97 21.53 -20.02 -27.07
C ARG A 97 21.74 -20.32 -28.57
N THR A 98 21.58 -21.57 -28.96
CA THR A 98 21.37 -21.95 -30.37
C THR A 98 20.09 -22.78 -30.48
N GLY A 99 19.07 -22.22 -31.15
CA GLY A 99 17.90 -22.92 -31.66
C GLY A 99 17.03 -23.67 -30.65
N ALA A 100 16.37 -22.97 -29.71
CA ALA A 100 15.24 -23.55 -28.98
C ALA A 100 13.98 -23.53 -29.87
N PRO A 101 13.15 -24.60 -29.90
CA PRO A 101 11.87 -24.59 -30.61
C PRO A 101 11.00 -23.46 -30.06
N ARG A 102 10.23 -22.78 -30.94
CA ARG A 102 9.30 -21.70 -30.56
C ARG A 102 8.44 -22.19 -29.39
N ARG A 103 8.74 -21.76 -28.16
CA ARG A 103 7.82 -21.89 -27.04
C ARG A 103 6.54 -21.18 -27.46
N PHE A 104 5.39 -21.81 -27.29
CA PHE A 104 4.10 -21.18 -27.55
C PHE A 104 4.06 -19.85 -26.78
N ALA A 105 3.66 -18.77 -27.44
CA ALA A 105 3.55 -17.47 -26.81
C ALA A 105 2.52 -17.56 -25.68
N MET A 106 2.91 -17.17 -24.48
CA MET A 106 2.04 -17.23 -23.31
C MET A 106 1.06 -16.06 -23.34
N THR A 107 -0.13 -16.25 -22.77
CA THR A 107 -1.02 -15.12 -22.45
C THR A 107 -0.47 -14.36 -21.23
N PRO A 108 -0.85 -13.09 -21.02
CA PRO A 108 -0.50 -12.38 -19.79
C PRO A 108 -0.85 -13.15 -18.49
N ARG A 109 -2.00 -13.82 -18.47
CA ARG A 109 -2.45 -14.65 -17.35
C ARG A 109 -1.53 -15.85 -17.11
N GLU A 110 -1.16 -16.56 -18.18
CA GLU A 110 -0.23 -17.69 -18.11
C GLU A 110 1.15 -17.25 -17.60
N ARG A 111 1.65 -16.08 -18.03
CA ARG A 111 2.92 -15.52 -17.52
C ARG A 111 2.86 -15.23 -16.03
N LEU A 112 1.77 -14.64 -15.54
CA LEU A 112 1.60 -14.41 -14.10
C LEU A 112 1.59 -15.74 -13.33
N HIS A 113 0.87 -16.74 -13.81
CA HIS A 113 0.83 -18.06 -13.18
C HIS A 113 2.21 -18.73 -13.12
N ALA A 114 2.95 -18.70 -14.23
CA ALA A 114 4.32 -19.22 -14.27
C ALA A 114 5.23 -18.44 -13.32
N LEU A 115 5.08 -17.11 -13.23
CA LEU A 115 5.86 -16.29 -12.30
C LEU A 115 5.56 -16.64 -10.84
N ILE A 116 4.29 -16.80 -10.46
CA ILE A 116 3.86 -17.26 -9.12
C ILE A 116 4.43 -18.64 -8.80
N ARG A 117 4.49 -19.55 -9.78
CA ARG A 117 5.00 -20.91 -9.61
C ARG A 117 6.53 -21.03 -9.76
N HIS A 118 7.23 -19.91 -9.96
CA HIS A 118 8.68 -19.87 -10.23
C HIS A 118 9.08 -20.71 -11.46
N GLU A 119 8.21 -20.76 -12.46
CA GLU A 119 8.40 -21.44 -13.73
C GLU A 119 8.96 -20.49 -14.80
N PRO A 120 9.66 -21.02 -15.83
CA PRO A 120 10.16 -20.19 -16.93
C PRO A 120 9.03 -19.51 -17.71
N VAL A 121 9.15 -18.19 -17.91
CA VAL A 121 8.28 -17.39 -18.79
C VAL A 121 8.89 -17.20 -20.18
N ASP A 122 8.08 -16.85 -21.17
CA ASP A 122 8.55 -16.42 -22.50
C ASP A 122 9.04 -14.96 -22.49
N ARG A 123 8.42 -14.11 -21.66
CA ARG A 123 8.86 -12.77 -21.25
C ARG A 123 8.31 -12.44 -19.86
N LEU A 124 8.89 -11.47 -19.16
CA LEU A 124 8.27 -10.97 -17.92
C LEU A 124 6.96 -10.20 -18.24
N PRO A 125 5.96 -10.19 -17.33
CA PRO A 125 4.76 -9.41 -17.54
C PRO A 125 5.04 -7.90 -17.62
N TYR A 126 4.29 -7.19 -18.46
CA TYR A 126 4.40 -5.73 -18.60
C TYR A 126 3.55 -5.04 -17.54
N THR A 127 4.19 -4.67 -16.43
CA THR A 127 3.60 -3.89 -15.34
C THR A 127 4.52 -2.75 -14.94
N PHE A 128 3.97 -1.54 -14.80
CA PHE A 128 4.77 -0.32 -14.61
C PHE A 128 4.39 0.48 -13.35
N GLY A 129 3.45 -0.03 -12.54
CA GLY A 129 2.90 0.68 -11.38
C GLY A 129 1.72 1.58 -11.74
N GLY A 130 0.97 1.99 -10.71
CA GLY A 130 -0.26 2.78 -10.85
C GLY A 130 -0.03 4.27 -10.56
N PRO A 131 -0.13 5.18 -11.55
CA PRO A 131 -0.08 6.61 -11.28
C PRO A 131 -1.27 7.09 -10.48
N ARG A 132 -1.00 7.97 -9.49
CA ARG A 132 -2.03 8.58 -8.66
C ARG A 132 -2.83 9.63 -9.43
N ALA A 133 -4.00 10.00 -8.94
CA ALA A 133 -4.79 11.10 -9.52
C ALA A 133 -3.96 12.41 -9.60
N SER A 134 -3.27 12.76 -8.51
CA SER A 134 -2.33 13.90 -8.48
C SER A 134 -1.20 13.80 -9.50
N THR A 135 -0.72 12.59 -9.80
CA THR A 135 0.31 12.34 -10.81
C THR A 135 -0.22 12.60 -12.21
N PHE A 136 -1.42 12.11 -12.53
CA PHE A 136 -2.05 12.43 -13.80
C PHE A 136 -2.36 13.93 -13.93
N ALA A 137 -2.80 14.59 -12.85
CA ALA A 137 -3.00 16.04 -12.83
C ALA A 137 -1.70 16.81 -13.14
N ALA A 138 -0.57 16.38 -12.55
CA ALA A 138 0.75 16.95 -12.86
C ALA A 138 1.19 16.65 -14.30
N TRP A 139 0.95 15.44 -14.80
CA TRP A 139 1.38 15.01 -16.14
C TRP A 139 0.59 15.67 -17.26
N ARG A 140 -0.68 16.07 -17.04
CA ARG A 140 -1.41 16.91 -18.00
C ARG A 140 -0.65 18.19 -18.32
N LYS A 141 -0.09 18.86 -17.30
CA LYS A 141 0.78 20.04 -17.45
C LYS A 141 2.15 19.75 -18.08
N GLN A 142 2.50 18.48 -18.25
CA GLN A 142 3.73 18.02 -18.88
C GLN A 142 3.49 17.49 -20.31
N GLY A 143 2.29 17.71 -20.86
CA GLY A 143 1.93 17.35 -22.23
C GLY A 143 1.14 16.05 -22.38
N LEU A 144 0.64 15.45 -21.29
CA LEU A 144 -0.28 14.31 -21.37
C LEU A 144 -1.67 14.79 -21.80
N SER A 145 -2.12 14.36 -22.99
CA SER A 145 -3.48 14.66 -23.45
C SER A 145 -4.53 13.81 -22.75
N ASP A 146 -5.77 14.28 -22.72
CA ASP A 146 -6.91 13.50 -22.18
C ASP A 146 -7.15 12.21 -22.98
N GLU A 147 -6.80 12.17 -24.26
CA GLU A 147 -6.89 10.97 -25.09
C GLU A 147 -5.90 9.89 -24.64
N LEU A 148 -4.63 10.26 -24.41
CA LEU A 148 -3.61 9.35 -23.90
C LEU A 148 -3.94 8.88 -22.49
N LEU A 149 -4.51 9.76 -21.65
CA LEU A 149 -4.96 9.37 -20.32
C LEU A 149 -6.11 8.34 -20.37
N ARG A 150 -7.12 8.55 -21.22
CA ARG A 150 -8.24 7.59 -21.38
C ARG A 150 -7.78 6.23 -21.90
N THR A 151 -6.69 6.20 -22.66
CA THR A 151 -6.14 4.98 -23.27
C THR A 151 -4.85 4.52 -22.58
N TRP A 152 -4.59 4.94 -21.34
CA TRP A 152 -3.31 4.76 -20.65
C TRP A 152 -2.73 3.34 -20.71
N GLY A 153 -3.55 2.31 -20.49
CA GLY A 153 -3.12 0.91 -20.58
C GLY A 153 -2.63 0.54 -21.97
N ALA A 154 -3.38 0.90 -23.02
CA ALA A 154 -2.99 0.68 -24.41
C ALA A 154 -1.79 1.55 -24.82
N PHE A 155 -1.74 2.81 -24.36
CA PHE A 155 -0.65 3.73 -24.61
C PHE A 155 0.68 3.22 -24.04
N THR A 156 0.68 2.74 -22.80
CA THR A 156 1.88 2.17 -22.16
C THR A 156 2.21 0.76 -22.64
N GLY A 157 1.22 0.03 -23.19
CA GLY A 157 1.35 -1.36 -23.58
C GLY A 157 1.41 -2.31 -22.38
N ALA A 158 0.82 -1.94 -21.24
CA ALA A 158 0.73 -2.80 -20.07
C ALA A 158 -0.14 -4.02 -20.37
N ASP A 159 0.19 -5.16 -19.76
CA ASP A 159 -0.50 -6.44 -19.98
C ASP A 159 -1.97 -6.44 -19.52
N GLY A 160 -2.35 -5.46 -18.70
CA GLY A 160 -3.70 -5.28 -18.20
C GLY A 160 -4.09 -6.30 -17.11
N GLY A 161 -5.37 -6.28 -16.76
CA GLY A 161 -5.96 -7.15 -15.76
C GLY A 161 -7.47 -6.95 -15.69
N LEU A 162 -8.14 -7.87 -15.01
CA LEU A 162 -9.58 -7.87 -14.81
C LEU A 162 -9.89 -7.91 -13.31
N GLY A 163 -10.77 -7.03 -12.86
CA GLY A 163 -11.29 -7.06 -11.49
C GLY A 163 -12.39 -8.10 -11.31
N ILE A 164 -12.72 -8.40 -10.06
CA ILE A 164 -13.78 -9.37 -9.71
C ILE A 164 -15.16 -8.73 -9.49
N GLY A 165 -15.28 -7.42 -9.75
CA GLY A 165 -16.51 -6.66 -9.56
C GLY A 165 -16.55 -5.94 -8.21
N LYS A 166 -17.75 -5.50 -7.83
CA LYS A 166 -17.98 -4.69 -6.65
C LYS A 166 -18.05 -5.56 -5.39
N PHE A 167 -17.23 -5.21 -4.41
CA PHE A 167 -17.27 -5.73 -3.04
C PHE A 167 -17.08 -4.57 -2.07
N TYR A 168 -18.11 -4.24 -1.30
CA TYR A 168 -18.07 -3.18 -0.31
C TYR A 168 -17.93 -3.76 1.11
N THR A 169 -16.74 -3.63 1.68
CA THR A 169 -16.40 -4.11 3.02
C THR A 169 -16.46 -3.02 4.10
N GLY A 170 -17.01 -1.84 3.81
CA GLY A 170 -17.21 -0.78 4.82
C GLY A 170 -18.49 -0.95 5.64
N PRO A 171 -18.84 -0.04 6.55
CA PRO A 171 -20.07 -0.14 7.34
C PRO A 171 -21.32 0.05 6.46
N LEU A 172 -22.32 -0.83 6.64
CA LEU A 172 -23.60 -0.77 5.92
C LEU A 172 -24.78 -1.06 6.88
N PRO A 173 -25.67 -0.08 7.14
CA PRO A 173 -25.59 1.32 6.70
C PRO A 173 -24.34 2.01 7.28
N PRO A 174 -23.81 3.05 6.60
CA PRO A 174 -22.75 3.87 7.16
C PRO A 174 -23.23 4.58 8.44
N PHE A 175 -22.29 5.09 9.24
CA PHE A 175 -22.60 6.04 10.31
C PHE A 175 -23.10 7.35 9.70
N GLU A 176 -23.93 8.08 10.46
CA GLU A 176 -24.33 9.43 10.08
C GLU A 176 -23.13 10.36 10.21
N GLU A 177 -22.83 11.09 9.13
CA GLU A 177 -21.75 12.07 9.15
C GLU A 177 -22.22 13.34 9.86
N GLU A 178 -21.50 13.77 10.90
CA GLU A 178 -21.88 14.92 11.73
C GLU A 178 -20.71 15.90 11.88
N ILE A 179 -20.96 17.18 11.57
CA ILE A 179 -19.99 18.26 11.81
C ILE A 179 -20.08 18.67 13.28
N VAL A 180 -18.97 18.52 14.00
CA VAL A 180 -18.82 18.98 15.39
C VAL A 180 -18.38 20.45 15.41
N TYR A 181 -17.48 20.81 14.51
CA TYR A 181 -16.92 22.16 14.42
C TYR A 181 -16.32 22.43 13.03
N GLU A 182 -16.58 23.60 12.50
CA GLU A 182 -15.93 24.13 11.30
C GLU A 182 -15.47 25.57 11.54
N ALA A 183 -14.22 25.86 11.23
CA ALA A 183 -13.73 27.23 11.17
C ALA A 183 -12.53 27.33 10.21
N GLY A 184 -12.57 28.32 9.32
CA GLY A 184 -11.57 28.46 8.26
C GLY A 184 -11.53 27.21 7.39
N ASN A 185 -10.32 26.66 7.16
CA ASN A 185 -10.13 25.44 6.37
C ASN A 185 -10.14 24.14 7.21
N ILE A 186 -10.61 24.17 8.46
CA ILE A 186 -10.57 23.01 9.35
C ILE A 186 -11.99 22.54 9.64
N ARG A 187 -12.23 21.23 9.43
CA ARG A 187 -13.45 20.53 9.84
C ARG A 187 -13.12 19.46 10.87
N LEU A 188 -13.80 19.50 12.00
CA LEU A 188 -13.87 18.43 12.99
C LEU A 188 -15.25 17.76 12.88
N TRP A 189 -15.28 16.46 12.64
CA TRP A 189 -16.50 15.75 12.29
C TRP A 189 -16.41 14.25 12.54
N PHE A 190 -17.56 13.58 12.55
CA PHE A 190 -17.68 12.12 12.52
C PHE A 190 -17.90 11.66 11.08
N ASP A 191 -17.11 10.70 10.61
CA ASP A 191 -17.24 10.16 9.25
C ASP A 191 -18.20 8.97 9.16
N GLY A 192 -18.42 8.46 7.94
CA GLY A 192 -19.28 7.30 7.68
C GLY A 192 -18.79 5.99 8.33
N TRP A 193 -17.60 5.97 8.93
CA TRP A 193 -17.05 4.87 9.73
C TRP A 193 -17.24 5.05 11.24
N GLY A 194 -17.87 6.14 11.67
CA GLY A 194 -18.07 6.48 13.08
C GLY A 194 -16.80 7.03 13.73
N VAL A 195 -15.79 7.42 12.93
CA VAL A 195 -14.52 7.93 13.41
C VAL A 195 -14.60 9.45 13.52
N LYS A 196 -14.30 9.98 14.70
CA LYS A 196 -14.11 11.42 14.90
C LYS A 196 -12.75 11.82 14.36
N ARG A 197 -12.73 12.73 13.39
CA ARG A 197 -11.49 13.18 12.76
C ARG A 197 -11.51 14.66 12.43
N MET A 198 -10.32 15.19 12.23
CA MET A 198 -10.08 16.56 11.82
C MET A 198 -9.36 16.56 10.47
N ASP A 199 -9.98 17.19 9.48
CA ASP A 199 -9.51 17.26 8.11
C ASP A 199 -9.48 18.72 7.63
N ALA A 200 -8.66 18.98 6.60
CA ALA A 200 -8.78 20.20 5.81
C ALA A 200 -10.05 20.13 4.93
N ILE A 201 -10.78 21.24 4.78
CA ILE A 201 -11.97 21.28 3.92
C ILE A 201 -11.53 21.31 2.45
N GLU A 202 -10.65 22.24 2.13
CA GLU A 202 -9.97 22.39 0.84
C GLU A 202 -8.67 21.60 0.88
N GLN A 203 -8.61 20.53 0.07
CA GLN A 203 -7.45 19.67 -0.02
C GLN A 203 -6.44 20.23 -1.02
N PRO A 204 -5.16 20.33 -0.64
CA PRO A 204 -4.13 20.94 -1.48
C PRO A 204 -3.62 20.01 -2.57
N THR A 205 -3.83 18.71 -2.41
CA THR A 205 -3.40 17.67 -3.36
C THR A 205 -4.58 16.78 -3.70
N GLU A 206 -4.90 16.69 -4.99
CA GLU A 206 -6.00 15.87 -5.48
C GLU A 206 -5.80 14.38 -5.08
N GLY A 207 -6.82 13.80 -4.44
CA GLY A 207 -6.79 12.43 -3.98
C GLY A 207 -5.88 12.15 -2.78
N PHE A 208 -5.36 13.18 -2.10
CA PHE A 208 -4.59 13.02 -0.86
C PHE A 208 -5.04 14.02 0.20
N ALA A 209 -5.53 13.50 1.32
CA ALA A 209 -5.88 14.30 2.49
C ALA A 209 -5.07 13.88 3.72
N THR A 210 -4.44 14.88 4.35
CA THR A 210 -3.82 14.72 5.67
C THR A 210 -4.92 14.73 6.72
N ARG A 211 -5.02 13.63 7.49
CA ARG A 211 -6.10 13.40 8.46
C ARG A 211 -5.54 13.32 9.86
N LYS A 212 -6.25 13.90 10.83
CA LYS A 212 -5.99 13.66 12.25
C LYS A 212 -7.18 12.90 12.84
N TYR A 213 -6.98 11.62 13.14
CA TYR A 213 -7.96 10.81 13.84
C TYR A 213 -7.93 11.12 15.34
N LEU A 214 -9.10 11.23 15.96
CA LEU A 214 -9.25 11.67 17.35
C LEU A 214 -9.98 10.63 18.20
N GLU A 215 -11.01 9.98 17.66
CA GLU A 215 -11.79 9.00 18.38
C GLU A 215 -12.35 7.94 17.43
N PHE A 216 -12.35 6.69 17.89
CA PHE A 216 -12.81 5.53 17.14
C PHE A 216 -14.02 4.87 17.81
N PRO A 217 -14.88 4.18 17.05
CA PRO A 217 -16.15 3.66 17.55
C PRO A 217 -15.99 2.51 18.55
N VAL A 218 -14.97 1.66 18.41
CA VAL A 218 -14.81 0.45 19.24
C VAL A 218 -13.78 0.69 20.34
N LYS A 219 -14.22 0.61 21.60
CA LYS A 219 -13.37 0.72 22.80
C LYS A 219 -13.55 -0.47 23.76
N THR A 220 -14.72 -1.10 23.71
CA THR A 220 -15.16 -2.19 24.58
C THR A 220 -15.80 -3.33 23.78
N PRO A 221 -15.99 -4.52 24.38
CA PRO A 221 -16.71 -5.61 23.71
C PRO A 221 -18.15 -5.25 23.30
N GLN A 222 -18.82 -4.40 24.08
CA GLN A 222 -20.18 -3.95 23.75
C GLN A 222 -20.20 -3.06 22.50
N ASP A 223 -19.19 -2.20 22.33
CA ASP A 223 -19.07 -1.37 21.13
C ASP A 223 -18.84 -2.23 19.89
N PHE A 224 -18.01 -3.28 20.01
CA PHE A 224 -17.77 -4.20 18.90
C PHE A 224 -19.02 -5.00 18.54
N GLU A 225 -19.78 -5.47 19.53
CA GLU A 225 -21.06 -6.16 19.27
C GLU A 225 -22.04 -5.26 18.50
N ALA A 226 -22.16 -3.99 18.90
CA ALA A 226 -22.96 -3.01 18.16
C ALA A 226 -22.41 -2.74 16.74
N MET A 227 -21.09 -2.80 16.57
CA MET A 227 -20.44 -2.62 15.27
C MET A 227 -20.83 -3.72 14.26
N LYS A 228 -21.02 -4.97 14.73
CA LYS A 228 -21.36 -6.13 13.86
C LYS A 228 -22.66 -5.93 13.07
N GLU A 229 -23.62 -5.18 13.60
CA GLU A 229 -24.87 -4.84 12.89
C GLU A 229 -24.61 -4.17 11.53
N ARG A 230 -23.47 -3.48 11.39
CA ARG A 230 -23.05 -2.79 10.15
C ARG A 230 -22.15 -3.64 9.27
N PHE A 231 -21.79 -4.84 9.70
CA PHE A 231 -20.90 -5.79 9.02
C PHE A 231 -21.56 -7.15 8.86
N ASP A 232 -22.81 -7.16 8.39
CA ASP A 232 -23.44 -8.37 7.88
C ASP A 232 -22.94 -8.64 6.43
N PRO A 233 -22.33 -9.82 6.15
CA PRO A 233 -21.88 -10.18 4.80
C PRO A 233 -23.03 -10.46 3.83
N HIS A 234 -24.25 -10.73 4.31
CA HIS A 234 -25.41 -11.08 3.49
C HIS A 234 -26.20 -9.87 2.99
N THR A 235 -25.88 -8.67 3.45
CA THR A 235 -26.56 -7.45 2.98
C THR A 235 -26.33 -7.26 1.48
N ALA A 236 -27.40 -7.18 0.68
CA ALA A 236 -27.29 -7.12 -0.79
C ALA A 236 -26.40 -5.97 -1.29
N GLY A 237 -26.37 -4.84 -0.59
CA GLY A 237 -25.52 -3.68 -0.92
C GLY A 237 -24.01 -3.94 -0.84
N ARG A 238 -23.57 -5.13 -0.41
CA ARG A 238 -22.16 -5.56 -0.44
C ARG A 238 -21.65 -5.81 -1.85
N THR A 239 -22.49 -6.33 -2.74
CA THR A 239 -22.09 -6.76 -4.08
C THR A 239 -22.87 -6.08 -5.20
N VAL A 240 -23.99 -5.43 -4.87
CA VAL A 240 -24.84 -4.73 -5.83
C VAL A 240 -24.29 -3.34 -6.11
N PRO A 241 -23.98 -2.99 -7.38
CA PRO A 241 -23.70 -1.62 -7.77
C PRO A 241 -24.83 -0.69 -7.34
N VAL A 242 -24.48 0.44 -6.73
CA VAL A 242 -25.45 1.46 -6.32
C VAL A 242 -25.40 2.58 -7.34
N GLU A 243 -26.56 3.03 -7.82
CA GLU A 243 -26.65 4.13 -8.80
C GLU A 243 -26.24 5.45 -8.15
N GLU A 244 -26.68 5.67 -6.92
CA GLU A 244 -26.38 6.85 -6.12
C GLU A 244 -25.78 6.41 -4.78
N ALA A 245 -24.76 7.13 -4.34
CA ALA A 245 -24.20 6.98 -3.01
C ALA A 245 -24.65 8.17 -2.14
N PRO A 246 -24.84 7.98 -0.82
CA PRO A 246 -25.09 9.09 0.08
C PRO A 246 -24.02 10.17 -0.09
N PRO A 247 -24.36 11.46 -0.07
CA PRO A 247 -23.34 12.51 -0.11
C PRO A 247 -22.38 12.32 1.07
N THR A 248 -21.09 12.52 0.82
CA THR A 248 -20.06 12.46 1.86
C THR A 248 -19.38 13.81 2.01
N LEU A 249 -19.14 14.17 3.25
CA LEU A 249 -18.27 15.27 3.69
C LEU A 249 -16.79 14.91 3.54
N ASN A 250 -16.45 13.66 3.15
CA ASN A 250 -15.07 13.24 2.95
C ASN A 250 -14.49 13.88 1.67
N PRO A 251 -13.50 14.78 1.79
CA PRO A 251 -13.07 15.61 0.65
C PRO A 251 -12.42 14.83 -0.50
N ASP A 252 -11.90 13.62 -0.27
CA ASP A 252 -11.30 12.76 -1.31
C ASP A 252 -12.12 11.47 -1.56
N GLY A 253 -13.30 11.33 -0.94
CA GLY A 253 -14.15 10.15 -1.04
C GLY A 253 -13.54 8.86 -0.47
N TYR A 254 -12.43 8.93 0.27
CA TYR A 254 -11.73 7.76 0.80
C TYR A 254 -12.64 6.90 1.69
N ARG A 255 -12.69 5.59 1.42
CA ARG A 255 -13.54 4.59 2.12
C ARG A 255 -15.05 4.88 2.10
N HIS A 256 -15.49 5.73 1.18
CA HIS A 256 -16.90 5.92 0.92
C HIS A 256 -17.42 4.86 -0.07
N HIS A 257 -18.69 4.47 0.06
CA HIS A 257 -19.30 3.50 -0.86
C HIS A 257 -19.60 4.18 -2.20
N LEU A 258 -18.63 4.22 -3.11
CA LEU A 258 -18.78 4.94 -4.38
C LEU A 258 -19.90 4.35 -5.26
N PRO A 259 -20.61 5.19 -6.02
CA PRO A 259 -21.61 4.75 -6.97
C PRO A 259 -20.97 4.00 -8.15
N GLY A 260 -21.77 3.20 -8.83
CA GLY A 260 -21.34 2.33 -9.93
C GLY A 260 -20.63 1.06 -9.46
N GLY A 261 -19.78 0.55 -10.34
CA GLY A 261 -19.17 -0.79 -10.24
C GLY A 261 -19.93 -1.82 -11.08
N THR A 262 -19.38 -3.03 -11.14
CA THR A 262 -19.98 -4.16 -11.87
C THR A 262 -20.34 -5.25 -10.88
N HIS A 263 -21.53 -5.82 -10.99
CA HIS A 263 -21.91 -6.95 -10.14
C HIS A 263 -21.04 -8.16 -10.53
N TRP A 264 -20.55 -8.93 -9.55
CA TRP A 264 -19.64 -10.06 -9.83
C TRP A 264 -20.24 -11.11 -10.78
N ARG A 265 -21.57 -11.34 -10.70
CA ARG A 265 -22.30 -12.23 -11.62
C ARG A 265 -22.11 -11.88 -13.10
N ASP A 266 -21.97 -10.60 -13.43
CA ASP A 266 -21.81 -10.13 -14.81
C ASP A 266 -20.38 -10.38 -15.35
N LEU A 267 -19.46 -10.79 -14.47
CA LEU A 267 -18.06 -11.05 -14.79
C LEU A 267 -17.72 -12.54 -14.86
N VAL A 268 -18.68 -13.44 -14.61
CA VAL A 268 -18.43 -14.88 -14.55
C VAL A 268 -17.85 -15.40 -15.88
N GLU A 269 -18.51 -15.13 -17.00
CA GLU A 269 -18.02 -15.58 -18.32
C GLU A 269 -16.67 -14.94 -18.65
N GLN A 270 -16.51 -13.64 -18.39
CA GLN A 270 -15.29 -12.89 -18.68
C GLN A 270 -14.09 -13.44 -17.90
N THR A 271 -14.23 -13.70 -16.60
CA THR A 271 -13.13 -14.24 -15.78
C THR A 271 -12.76 -15.68 -16.16
N GLN A 272 -13.71 -16.46 -16.67
CA GLN A 272 -13.48 -17.85 -17.08
C GLN A 272 -12.66 -17.97 -18.37
N SER A 273 -12.81 -17.02 -19.29
CA SER A 273 -12.11 -16.96 -20.59
C SER A 273 -11.04 -15.87 -20.67
N ALA A 274 -10.73 -15.17 -19.56
CA ALA A 274 -9.75 -14.08 -19.57
C ALA A 274 -8.33 -14.58 -19.85
N ASP A 275 -7.68 -13.96 -20.85
CA ASP A 275 -6.25 -14.09 -21.16
C ASP A 275 -5.38 -13.16 -20.31
N VAL A 276 -5.99 -12.25 -19.54
CA VAL A 276 -5.33 -11.34 -18.59
C VAL A 276 -5.54 -11.81 -17.15
N PRO A 277 -4.63 -11.47 -16.22
CA PRO A 277 -4.81 -11.75 -14.80
C PRO A 277 -6.15 -11.25 -14.24
N VAL A 278 -6.82 -12.08 -13.46
CA VAL A 278 -8.02 -11.74 -12.69
C VAL A 278 -7.65 -11.57 -11.23
N SER A 279 -7.87 -10.38 -10.68
CA SER A 279 -7.44 -10.05 -9.32
C SER A 279 -8.56 -9.43 -8.49
N GLY A 280 -8.62 -9.81 -7.21
CA GLY A 280 -9.45 -9.16 -6.20
C GLY A 280 -8.61 -8.60 -5.06
N SER A 281 -9.20 -7.70 -4.28
CA SER A 281 -8.60 -7.23 -3.03
C SER A 281 -9.64 -7.12 -1.94
N VAL A 282 -9.21 -7.34 -0.70
CA VAL A 282 -10.02 -7.18 0.51
C VAL A 282 -9.19 -6.61 1.64
N ALA A 283 -9.82 -5.87 2.56
CA ALA A 283 -9.14 -5.40 3.76
C ALA A 283 -8.79 -6.57 4.67
N GLY A 284 -7.56 -6.59 5.18
CA GLY A 284 -7.11 -7.61 6.12
C GLY A 284 -7.59 -7.36 7.56
N LEU A 285 -7.16 -8.23 8.47
CA LEU A 285 -7.57 -8.27 9.87
C LEU A 285 -7.12 -7.01 10.64
N TYR A 286 -5.85 -6.63 10.53
CA TYR A 286 -5.27 -5.59 11.38
C TYR A 286 -5.69 -4.19 10.90
N TRP A 287 -5.71 -3.95 9.59
CA TRP A 287 -6.23 -2.75 8.97
C TRP A 287 -7.68 -2.53 9.39
N THR A 288 -8.54 -3.54 9.23
CA THR A 288 -9.96 -3.39 9.56
C THR A 288 -10.17 -3.09 11.04
N ALA A 289 -9.44 -3.78 11.93
CA ALA A 289 -9.52 -3.47 13.36
C ALA A 289 -8.94 -2.09 13.71
N ARG A 290 -7.91 -1.60 13.00
CA ARG A 290 -7.43 -0.21 13.13
C ARG A 290 -8.50 0.79 12.72
N ASP A 291 -9.34 0.45 11.76
CA ASP A 291 -10.46 1.31 11.36
C ASP A 291 -11.55 1.37 12.44
N TRP A 292 -11.68 0.32 13.24
CA TRP A 292 -12.62 0.27 14.37
C TRP A 292 -12.10 0.89 15.65
N CYS A 293 -10.81 0.73 15.96
CA CYS A 293 -10.24 1.03 17.28
C CYS A 293 -9.15 2.12 17.26
N GLY A 294 -8.66 2.48 16.07
CA GLY A 294 -7.46 3.27 15.90
C GLY A 294 -6.18 2.47 16.14
N PHE A 295 -5.05 3.02 15.68
CA PHE A 295 -3.74 2.39 15.85
C PHE A 295 -3.34 2.24 17.32
N GLU A 296 -3.42 3.32 18.09
CA GLU A 296 -3.08 3.32 19.52
C GLU A 296 -4.06 2.43 20.31
N GLY A 297 -5.36 2.58 20.08
CA GLY A 297 -6.39 1.79 20.75
C GLY A 297 -6.20 0.29 20.53
N LEU A 298 -6.01 -0.14 19.27
CA LEU A 298 -5.75 -1.55 18.96
C LEU A 298 -4.44 -2.04 19.59
N SER A 299 -3.39 -1.22 19.60
CA SER A 299 -2.10 -1.58 20.22
C SER A 299 -2.23 -1.83 21.71
N MET A 300 -3.03 -1.03 22.42
CA MET A 300 -3.34 -1.24 23.84
C MET A 300 -4.23 -2.47 24.04
N MET A 301 -5.26 -2.65 23.21
CA MET A 301 -6.19 -3.79 23.30
C MET A 301 -5.51 -5.15 23.12
N ILE A 302 -4.46 -5.24 22.30
CA ILE A 302 -3.68 -6.49 22.16
C ILE A 302 -3.17 -6.99 23.53
N HIS A 303 -2.83 -6.08 24.45
CA HIS A 303 -2.37 -6.42 25.79
C HIS A 303 -3.52 -6.45 26.82
N ASP A 304 -4.36 -5.41 26.83
CA ASP A 304 -5.35 -5.20 27.90
C ASP A 304 -6.67 -5.94 27.65
N GLN A 305 -7.00 -6.23 26.39
CA GLN A 305 -8.25 -6.86 25.95
C GLN A 305 -8.03 -7.93 24.85
N PRO A 306 -7.12 -8.92 25.03
CA PRO A 306 -6.75 -9.86 23.96
C PRO A 306 -7.93 -10.69 23.45
N ASN A 307 -8.91 -11.02 24.31
CA ASN A 307 -10.12 -11.74 23.90
C ASN A 307 -10.94 -10.93 22.88
N LEU A 308 -11.03 -9.60 23.07
CA LEU A 308 -11.73 -8.73 22.13
C LEU A 308 -11.00 -8.68 20.79
N VAL A 309 -9.67 -8.61 20.79
CA VAL A 309 -8.87 -8.65 19.54
C VAL A 309 -9.04 -9.99 18.81
N HIS A 310 -9.05 -11.11 19.54
CA HIS A 310 -9.35 -12.42 18.96
C HIS A 310 -10.74 -12.46 18.33
N GLU A 311 -11.75 -11.89 18.99
CA GLU A 311 -13.11 -11.83 18.50
C GLU A 311 -13.23 -10.96 17.24
N MET A 312 -12.61 -9.78 17.24
CA MET A 312 -12.57 -8.88 16.10
C MET A 312 -11.96 -9.55 14.87
N PHE A 313 -10.80 -10.18 15.03
CA PHE A 313 -10.13 -10.85 13.92
C PHE A 313 -10.86 -12.11 13.46
N GLU A 314 -11.46 -12.87 14.39
CA GLU A 314 -12.26 -14.06 14.04
C GLU A 314 -13.52 -13.68 13.27
N TYR A 315 -14.23 -12.65 13.74
CA TYR A 315 -15.41 -12.14 13.06
C TYR A 315 -15.07 -11.64 11.66
N TRP A 316 -13.97 -10.88 11.50
CA TRP A 316 -13.55 -10.40 10.17
C TRP A 316 -13.15 -11.54 9.24
N THR A 317 -12.51 -12.58 9.78
CA THR A 317 -12.19 -13.81 9.03
C THR A 317 -13.45 -14.47 8.51
N TRP A 318 -14.45 -14.69 9.38
CA TRP A 318 -15.74 -15.24 8.98
C TRP A 318 -16.45 -14.34 7.96
N PHE A 319 -16.51 -13.03 8.19
CA PHE A 319 -17.14 -12.05 7.30
C PHE A 319 -16.59 -12.14 5.88
N LEU A 320 -15.26 -12.18 5.71
CA LEU A 320 -14.63 -12.29 4.40
C LEU A 320 -14.94 -13.63 3.72
N MET A 321 -14.86 -14.73 4.47
CA MET A 321 -15.16 -16.06 3.92
C MET A 321 -16.62 -16.15 3.47
N GLU A 322 -17.55 -15.68 4.29
CA GLU A 322 -18.99 -15.70 4.00
C GLU A 322 -19.35 -14.80 2.80
N LEU A 323 -18.83 -13.57 2.78
CA LEU A 323 -19.08 -12.63 1.69
C LEU A 323 -18.56 -13.15 0.33
N LEU A 324 -17.44 -13.86 0.34
CA LEU A 324 -16.74 -14.26 -0.87
C LEU A 324 -17.02 -15.71 -1.29
N ASP A 325 -17.69 -16.52 -0.48
CA ASP A 325 -17.91 -17.94 -0.75
C ASP A 325 -18.64 -18.19 -2.08
N GLU A 326 -19.81 -17.57 -2.26
CA GLU A 326 -20.58 -17.68 -3.50
C GLU A 326 -19.82 -17.06 -4.69
N PRO A 327 -19.38 -15.77 -4.67
CA PRO A 327 -18.69 -15.17 -5.80
C PRO A 327 -17.46 -15.95 -6.29
N LEU A 328 -16.57 -16.34 -5.36
CA LEU A 328 -15.34 -17.04 -5.72
C LEU A 328 -15.58 -18.50 -6.17
N SER A 329 -16.77 -19.05 -5.93
CA SER A 329 -17.14 -20.36 -6.49
C SER A 329 -17.52 -20.28 -7.98
N HIS A 330 -17.80 -19.08 -8.49
CA HIS A 330 -18.19 -18.85 -9.88
C HIS A 330 -17.11 -18.13 -10.72
N LEU A 331 -16.33 -17.27 -10.07
CA LEU A 331 -15.24 -16.51 -10.70
C LEU A 331 -13.95 -17.33 -10.74
N LYS A 332 -13.20 -17.24 -11.84
CA LYS A 332 -11.80 -17.71 -11.86
C LYS A 332 -10.85 -16.59 -11.52
N VAL A 333 -10.48 -16.49 -10.24
CA VAL A 333 -9.59 -15.46 -9.71
C VAL A 333 -8.18 -16.00 -9.58
N ASP A 334 -7.18 -15.24 -10.02
CA ASP A 334 -5.78 -15.63 -9.99
C ASP A 334 -5.09 -15.14 -8.71
N THR A 335 -5.36 -13.90 -8.29
CA THR A 335 -4.75 -13.34 -7.07
C THR A 335 -5.77 -12.65 -6.19
N ILE A 336 -5.59 -12.80 -4.88
CA ILE A 336 -6.28 -11.99 -3.87
C ILE A 336 -5.24 -11.19 -3.10
N THR A 337 -5.40 -9.88 -3.10
CA THR A 337 -4.60 -8.97 -2.29
C THR A 337 -5.30 -8.69 -0.95
N LEU A 338 -4.60 -8.94 0.14
CA LEU A 338 -5.00 -8.57 1.49
C LEU A 338 -4.43 -7.18 1.80
N ASN A 339 -5.27 -6.15 1.75
CA ASN A 339 -4.87 -4.79 2.09
C ASN A 339 -4.59 -4.73 3.59
N GLU A 340 -3.33 -4.67 3.97
CA GLU A 340 -2.86 -4.89 5.34
C GLU A 340 -1.61 -4.06 5.68
N ASP A 341 -1.72 -2.74 5.61
CA ASP A 341 -0.65 -1.80 5.97
C ASP A 341 -0.31 -1.92 7.47
N MET A 342 0.77 -2.63 7.75
CA MET A 342 1.15 -3.03 9.10
C MET A 342 2.65 -3.01 9.34
N ALA A 343 3.43 -2.26 8.55
CA ALA A 343 4.86 -2.09 8.79
C ALA A 343 5.33 -0.63 8.74
N TYR A 344 6.32 -0.35 9.59
CA TYR A 344 7.14 0.84 9.55
C TYR A 344 8.33 0.64 8.61
N LYS A 345 9.12 1.70 8.43
CA LYS A 345 10.33 1.68 7.59
C LYS A 345 11.33 0.55 7.89
N THR A 346 11.38 0.04 9.12
CA THR A 346 12.39 -0.96 9.54
C THR A 346 11.84 -2.20 10.21
N GLN A 347 10.53 -2.25 10.53
CA GLN A 347 9.93 -3.34 11.29
C GLN A 347 8.41 -3.35 11.15
N ALA A 348 7.76 -4.46 11.50
CA ALA A 348 6.32 -4.54 11.57
C ALA A 348 5.77 -3.71 12.75
N MET A 349 4.51 -3.28 12.64
CA MET A 349 3.76 -2.59 13.70
C MET A 349 3.32 -3.55 14.82
N LEU A 350 3.14 -4.84 14.50
CA LEU A 350 2.95 -5.91 15.49
C LEU A 350 4.22 -6.74 15.64
N SER A 351 4.47 -7.19 16.87
CA SER A 351 5.54 -8.15 17.11
C SER A 351 5.27 -9.48 16.39
N PRO A 352 6.32 -10.22 15.98
CA PRO A 352 6.15 -11.58 15.45
C PRO A 352 5.39 -12.53 16.38
N ALA A 353 5.50 -12.35 17.71
CA ALA A 353 4.72 -13.14 18.67
C ALA A 353 3.22 -12.84 18.57
N SER A 354 2.85 -11.57 18.53
CA SER A 354 1.46 -11.13 18.37
C SER A 354 0.90 -11.55 17.01
N MET A 355 1.69 -11.44 15.93
CA MET A 355 1.26 -11.94 14.62
C MET A 355 1.01 -13.45 14.63
N ARG A 356 1.86 -14.26 15.30
CA ARG A 356 1.64 -15.71 15.44
C ARG A 356 0.37 -16.05 16.21
N GLU A 357 0.05 -15.27 17.24
CA GLU A 357 -1.12 -15.50 18.10
C GLU A 357 -2.43 -15.03 17.45
N PHE A 358 -2.47 -13.77 17.02
CA PHE A 358 -3.71 -13.15 16.56
C PHE A 358 -3.95 -13.35 15.07
N MET A 359 -2.92 -13.31 14.23
CA MET A 359 -3.08 -13.21 12.78
C MET A 359 -2.90 -14.55 12.05
N LEU A 360 -1.81 -15.27 12.31
CA LEU A 360 -1.43 -16.46 11.57
C LEU A 360 -2.53 -17.53 11.49
N PRO A 361 -3.24 -17.91 12.57
CA PRO A 361 -4.29 -18.94 12.49
C PRO A 361 -5.43 -18.57 11.54
N ARG A 362 -5.70 -17.27 11.41
CA ARG A 362 -6.80 -16.72 10.62
C ARG A 362 -6.40 -16.52 9.17
N TYR A 363 -5.21 -15.96 8.90
CA TYR A 363 -4.70 -15.90 7.53
C TYR A 363 -4.45 -17.27 6.94
N LYS A 364 -4.03 -18.26 7.75
CA LYS A 364 -3.94 -19.65 7.28
C LYS A 364 -5.30 -20.14 6.78
N ARG A 365 -6.37 -19.91 7.56
CA ARG A 365 -7.73 -20.28 7.17
C ARG A 365 -8.22 -19.52 5.93
N LEU A 366 -7.94 -18.22 5.85
CA LEU A 366 -8.25 -17.40 4.66
C LEU A 366 -7.49 -17.89 3.43
N SER A 367 -6.20 -18.19 3.57
CA SER A 367 -5.37 -18.75 2.51
C SER A 367 -5.94 -20.08 2.02
N GLU A 368 -6.19 -21.03 2.92
CA GLU A 368 -6.83 -22.31 2.59
C GLU A 368 -8.18 -22.13 1.89
N PHE A 369 -9.01 -21.19 2.36
CA PHE A 369 -10.27 -20.82 1.71
C PHE A 369 -10.05 -20.32 0.28
N PHE A 370 -9.19 -19.31 0.07
CA PHE A 370 -8.92 -18.77 -1.27
C PHE A 370 -8.33 -19.83 -2.21
N LYS A 371 -7.39 -20.65 -1.71
CA LYS A 371 -6.81 -21.76 -2.48
C LYS A 371 -7.86 -22.80 -2.85
N SER A 372 -8.82 -23.09 -1.97
CA SER A 372 -9.94 -24.00 -2.28
C SER A 372 -10.85 -23.48 -3.39
N LYS A 373 -10.87 -22.15 -3.61
CA LYS A 373 -11.59 -21.49 -4.71
C LYS A 373 -10.73 -21.34 -5.99
N GLY A 374 -9.51 -21.88 -6.00
CA GLY A 374 -8.63 -21.86 -7.18
C GLY A 374 -7.75 -20.63 -7.32
N VAL A 375 -7.70 -19.75 -6.31
CA VAL A 375 -6.77 -18.61 -6.28
C VAL A 375 -5.33 -19.11 -6.33
N GLN A 376 -4.51 -18.53 -7.20
CA GLN A 376 -3.11 -18.93 -7.38
C GLN A 376 -2.19 -18.33 -6.32
N ALA A 377 -2.39 -17.06 -5.96
CA ALA A 377 -1.62 -16.40 -4.91
C ALA A 377 -2.46 -15.49 -4.02
N VAL A 378 -2.24 -15.59 -2.71
CA VAL A 378 -2.71 -14.67 -1.68
C VAL A 378 -1.56 -13.75 -1.32
N VAL A 379 -1.70 -12.47 -1.65
CA VAL A 379 -0.63 -11.48 -1.57
C VAL A 379 -0.97 -10.47 -0.49
N MET A 380 -0.04 -10.16 0.40
CA MET A 380 -0.24 -9.13 1.41
C MET A 380 0.26 -7.78 0.92
N ASP A 381 -0.58 -6.77 1.05
CA ASP A 381 -0.25 -5.38 0.78
C ASP A 381 0.06 -4.64 2.07
N SER A 382 1.36 -4.55 2.36
CA SER A 382 1.92 -3.75 3.44
C SER A 382 3.11 -2.95 2.92
N ASP A 383 2.98 -1.63 2.97
CA ASP A 383 4.11 -0.72 2.90
C ASP A 383 5.05 -0.94 4.10
N GLY A 384 6.28 -0.44 4.03
CA GLY A 384 7.28 -0.63 5.08
C GLY A 384 8.09 -1.94 4.95
N HIS A 385 8.78 -2.31 6.04
CA HIS A 385 9.73 -3.43 6.04
C HIS A 385 9.04 -4.77 6.34
N ASN A 386 9.03 -5.65 5.34
CA ASN A 386 8.19 -6.84 5.31
C ASN A 386 8.85 -8.12 5.87
N SER A 387 10.08 -8.04 6.36
CA SER A 387 10.81 -9.24 6.80
C SER A 387 10.12 -9.99 7.94
N GLN A 388 9.65 -9.28 8.97
CA GLN A 388 8.96 -9.87 10.12
C GLN A 388 7.59 -10.45 9.77
N ILE A 389 6.91 -9.85 8.78
CA ILE A 389 5.64 -10.32 8.24
C ILE A 389 5.87 -11.66 7.53
N LEU A 390 6.85 -11.73 6.61
CA LEU A 390 7.21 -12.97 5.93
C LEU A 390 7.73 -14.05 6.90
N ASP A 391 8.57 -13.69 7.88
CA ASP A 391 9.06 -14.61 8.93
C ASP A 391 7.92 -15.20 9.80
N THR A 392 6.71 -14.66 9.71
CA THR A 392 5.57 -15.08 10.53
C THR A 392 4.42 -15.68 9.72
N LEU A 393 4.07 -15.07 8.59
CA LEU A 393 2.87 -15.42 7.82
C LEU A 393 3.18 -16.26 6.58
N TYR A 394 4.41 -16.21 6.05
CA TYR A 394 4.80 -17.05 4.92
C TYR A 394 5.36 -18.39 5.41
N PRO A 395 5.02 -19.54 4.78
CA PRO A 395 4.12 -19.70 3.63
C PRO A 395 2.67 -20.03 4.01
N GLU A 396 2.34 -20.15 5.30
CA GLU A 396 1.06 -20.73 5.72
C GLU A 396 -0.15 -19.80 5.49
N GLY A 397 0.03 -18.49 5.67
CA GLY A 397 -1.03 -17.49 5.57
C GLY A 397 -1.01 -16.66 4.29
N ILE A 398 0.15 -16.53 3.63
CA ILE A 398 0.34 -15.73 2.41
C ILE A 398 1.38 -16.38 1.50
N ASP A 399 1.29 -16.08 0.20
CA ASP A 399 2.25 -16.51 -0.82
C ASP A 399 3.24 -15.41 -1.20
N GLY A 400 2.94 -14.15 -0.88
CA GLY A 400 3.70 -13.02 -1.40
C GLY A 400 3.42 -11.66 -0.78
N ILE A 401 4.18 -10.68 -1.24
CA ILE A 401 4.12 -9.27 -0.80
C ILE A 401 3.97 -8.35 -2.02
N ALA A 402 3.05 -7.39 -1.92
CA ALA A 402 2.88 -6.33 -2.89
C ALA A 402 2.28 -5.06 -2.24
N PRO A 403 3.02 -3.95 -2.12
CA PRO A 403 4.28 -3.70 -2.79
C PRO A 403 5.53 -4.10 -1.98
N LEU A 404 6.61 -4.37 -2.69
CA LEU A 404 7.95 -4.48 -2.11
C LEU A 404 8.66 -3.11 -2.09
N GLU A 405 8.50 -2.36 -1.00
CA GLU A 405 9.04 -1.00 -0.89
C GLU A 405 10.57 -0.95 -0.70
N ILE A 406 11.31 -0.36 -1.64
CA ILE A 406 12.78 -0.30 -1.54
C ILE A 406 13.25 0.70 -0.47
N ALA A 407 12.51 1.79 -0.28
CA ALA A 407 12.84 2.81 0.72
C ALA A 407 12.78 2.29 2.17
N ALA A 408 12.09 1.16 2.39
CA ALA A 408 12.01 0.43 3.65
C ALA A 408 12.97 -0.78 3.73
N TYR A 409 14.06 -0.74 2.95
CA TYR A 409 15.14 -1.73 2.98
C TYR A 409 14.70 -3.16 2.62
N ASN A 410 13.65 -3.31 1.83
CA ASN A 410 13.29 -4.61 1.27
C ASN A 410 14.12 -4.83 -0.01
N ASP A 411 15.21 -5.60 0.07
CA ASP A 411 15.94 -5.99 -1.15
C ASP A 411 15.30 -7.26 -1.76
N PRO A 412 14.86 -7.21 -3.04
CA PRO A 412 14.19 -8.34 -3.67
C PRO A 412 15.09 -9.59 -3.75
N GLU A 413 16.39 -9.45 -4.01
CA GLU A 413 17.29 -10.61 -4.11
C GLU A 413 17.46 -11.27 -2.73
N GLU A 414 17.64 -10.47 -1.67
CA GLU A 414 17.72 -11.01 -0.31
C GLU A 414 16.43 -11.75 0.09
N PHE A 415 15.27 -11.21 -0.27
CA PHE A 415 13.97 -11.81 0.07
C PHE A 415 13.72 -13.12 -0.71
N LEU A 416 14.03 -13.15 -2.01
CA LEU A 416 13.90 -14.38 -2.82
C LEU A 416 14.83 -15.49 -2.32
N LEU A 417 16.02 -15.14 -1.84
CA LEU A 417 16.97 -16.10 -1.26
C LEU A 417 16.54 -16.58 0.13
N LYS A 418 16.00 -15.68 0.96
CA LYS A 418 15.56 -16.00 2.34
C LYS A 418 14.26 -16.79 2.37
N TYR A 419 13.34 -16.52 1.44
CA TYR A 419 12.00 -17.13 1.39
C TYR A 419 11.77 -17.86 0.05
N PRO A 420 12.31 -19.08 -0.13
CA PRO A 420 12.12 -19.83 -1.36
C PRO A 420 10.63 -20.04 -1.68
N GLY A 421 10.22 -19.69 -2.90
CA GLY A 421 8.83 -19.79 -3.35
C GLY A 421 7.99 -18.53 -3.17
N VAL A 422 8.50 -17.49 -2.49
CA VAL A 422 7.74 -16.25 -2.29
C VAL A 422 7.48 -15.54 -3.62
N PHE A 423 6.26 -14.99 -3.78
CA PHE A 423 5.92 -14.10 -4.88
C PHE A 423 6.11 -12.64 -4.46
N LEU A 424 6.97 -11.89 -5.14
CA LEU A 424 7.22 -10.48 -4.86
C LEU A 424 6.72 -9.61 -6.01
N SER A 425 6.09 -8.48 -5.70
CA SER A 425 5.62 -7.52 -6.70
C SER A 425 5.98 -6.09 -6.28
N GLY A 426 6.49 -5.29 -7.22
CA GLY A 426 6.98 -3.93 -6.98
C GLY A 426 8.51 -3.87 -7.06
N GLY A 427 9.17 -3.23 -6.08
CA GLY A 427 10.62 -3.30 -5.95
C GLY A 427 11.45 -2.39 -6.87
N ILE A 428 10.83 -1.52 -7.69
CA ILE A 428 11.55 -0.42 -8.35
C ILE A 428 11.42 0.83 -7.50
N ASP A 429 12.56 1.36 -7.05
CA ASP A 429 12.61 2.57 -6.23
C ASP A 429 12.13 3.81 -7.00
N LYS A 430 10.90 4.23 -6.73
CA LYS A 430 10.26 5.43 -7.31
C LYS A 430 11.05 6.73 -7.13
N ARG A 431 12.00 6.79 -6.19
CA ARG A 431 12.85 7.99 -5.97
C ARG A 431 13.88 8.16 -7.08
N GLU A 432 14.40 7.05 -7.60
CA GLU A 432 15.42 7.04 -8.64
C GLU A 432 14.86 7.48 -10.00
N LEU A 433 13.54 7.33 -10.20
CA LEU A 433 12.83 7.74 -11.42
C LEU A 433 12.70 9.27 -11.57
N ARG A 434 12.90 10.04 -10.49
CA ARG A 434 12.71 11.50 -10.46
C ARG A 434 13.87 12.28 -11.06
N PHE A 435 15.04 11.64 -11.14
CA PHE A 435 16.31 12.30 -11.46
C PHE A 435 16.70 12.11 -12.94
N SER A 436 17.93 11.67 -13.19
CA SER A 436 18.44 11.45 -14.54
C SER A 436 18.02 10.08 -15.10
N ARG A 437 17.94 9.98 -16.44
CA ARG A 437 17.73 8.69 -17.11
C ARG A 437 18.79 7.66 -16.76
N GLN A 438 20.05 8.10 -16.54
CA GLN A 438 21.14 7.21 -16.14
C GLN A 438 20.86 6.56 -14.76
N GLN A 439 20.41 7.36 -13.81
CA GLN A 439 20.09 6.90 -12.45
C GLN A 439 18.87 5.97 -12.45
N LEU A 440 17.81 6.37 -13.16
CA LEU A 440 16.62 5.55 -13.41
C LEU A 440 17.01 4.20 -14.04
N ARG A 441 17.82 4.22 -15.12
CA ARG A 441 18.27 3.01 -15.83
C ARG A 441 19.01 2.07 -14.88
N ALA A 442 19.94 2.59 -14.08
CA ALA A 442 20.72 1.79 -13.15
C ALA A 442 19.84 1.05 -12.14
N GLU A 443 18.83 1.73 -11.57
CA GLU A 443 17.86 1.10 -10.68
C GLU A 443 17.04 0.04 -11.40
N VAL A 444 16.45 0.37 -12.56
CA VAL A 444 15.58 -0.56 -13.31
C VAL A 444 16.36 -1.79 -13.77
N ALA A 445 17.55 -1.62 -14.35
CA ALA A 445 18.39 -2.73 -14.80
C ALA A 445 18.76 -3.68 -13.66
N LYS A 446 19.08 -3.13 -12.47
CA LYS A 446 19.35 -3.93 -11.25
C LYS A 446 18.16 -4.84 -10.93
N ARG A 447 16.93 -4.31 -10.91
CA ARG A 447 15.73 -5.08 -10.53
C ARG A 447 15.37 -6.14 -11.56
N TYR A 448 15.50 -5.82 -12.84
CA TYR A 448 15.25 -6.78 -13.92
C TYR A 448 16.31 -7.89 -13.95
N ALA A 449 17.57 -7.61 -13.61
CA ALA A 449 18.59 -8.64 -13.43
C ALA A 449 18.18 -9.63 -12.32
N THR A 450 17.68 -9.12 -11.18
CA THR A 450 17.17 -9.97 -10.09
C THR A 450 15.98 -10.81 -10.54
N ALA A 451 14.99 -10.21 -11.23
CA ALA A 451 13.79 -10.91 -11.70
C ALA A 451 14.15 -12.07 -12.64
N TRP A 452 15.01 -11.84 -13.62
CA TRP A 452 15.46 -12.88 -14.55
C TRP A 452 16.31 -13.96 -13.91
N LYS A 453 17.12 -13.62 -12.91
CA LYS A 453 18.02 -14.56 -12.24
C LYS A 453 17.27 -15.55 -11.35
N HIS A 454 16.23 -15.09 -10.64
CA HIS A 454 15.60 -15.87 -9.56
C HIS A 454 14.18 -16.35 -9.86
N GLY A 455 13.42 -15.66 -10.74
CA GLY A 455 11.98 -15.90 -10.86
C GLY A 455 11.20 -15.38 -9.64
N GLY A 456 9.87 -15.56 -9.64
CA GLY A 456 9.02 -15.17 -8.50
C GLY A 456 8.88 -13.68 -8.23
N PHE A 457 9.51 -12.81 -9.03
CA PHE A 457 9.54 -11.37 -8.82
C PHE A 457 8.97 -10.63 -10.03
N LEU A 458 7.94 -9.83 -9.79
CA LEU A 458 7.29 -8.95 -10.75
C LEU A 458 7.75 -7.50 -10.54
N PRO A 459 8.79 -7.03 -11.26
CA PRO A 459 9.33 -5.69 -11.08
C PRO A 459 8.39 -4.63 -11.66
N HIS A 460 7.94 -3.71 -10.82
CA HIS A 460 7.29 -2.46 -11.21
C HIS A 460 7.51 -1.40 -10.13
N VAL A 461 7.00 -0.18 -10.32
CA VAL A 461 7.18 0.89 -9.32
C VAL A 461 6.67 0.41 -7.96
N ASP A 462 7.51 0.52 -6.93
CA ASP A 462 7.30 -0.06 -5.62
C ASP A 462 6.10 0.46 -4.81
N HIS A 463 5.24 1.32 -5.36
CA HIS A 463 3.88 1.63 -4.90
C HIS A 463 3.24 2.53 -5.98
N GLY A 464 2.36 3.45 -5.61
CA GLY A 464 1.74 4.41 -6.51
C GLY A 464 2.77 5.42 -7.00
N VAL A 465 2.82 5.66 -8.30
CA VAL A 465 3.75 6.60 -8.94
C VAL A 465 3.42 8.02 -8.45
N PRO A 466 4.32 8.70 -7.72
CA PRO A 466 4.07 10.04 -7.18
C PRO A 466 4.19 11.14 -8.26
N PRO A 467 3.59 12.32 -8.03
CA PRO A 467 3.52 13.40 -9.02
C PRO A 467 4.87 14.05 -9.33
N ASP A 468 5.88 13.85 -8.50
CA ASP A 468 7.21 14.39 -8.67
C ASP A 468 8.12 13.54 -9.57
N ILE A 469 7.61 12.43 -10.14
CA ILE A 469 8.25 11.75 -11.27
C ILE A 469 7.85 12.45 -12.57
N PRO A 470 8.80 13.00 -13.35
CA PRO A 470 8.50 13.61 -14.64
C PRO A 470 7.88 12.58 -15.61
N LEU A 471 6.85 12.98 -16.36
CA LEU A 471 6.14 12.12 -17.32
C LEU A 471 7.12 11.48 -18.31
N ARG A 472 8.07 12.26 -18.84
CA ARG A 472 9.08 11.80 -19.80
C ARG A 472 10.02 10.75 -19.21
N ASN A 473 10.35 10.85 -17.93
CA ASN A 473 11.13 9.82 -17.25
C ASN A 473 10.31 8.55 -17.04
N PHE A 474 9.04 8.69 -16.67
CA PHE A 474 8.16 7.53 -16.52
C PHE A 474 7.98 6.77 -17.84
N LEU A 475 7.77 7.48 -18.96
CA LEU A 475 7.64 6.84 -20.28
C LEU A 475 8.95 6.22 -20.77
N TYR A 476 10.10 6.85 -20.47
CA TYR A 476 11.40 6.23 -20.67
C TYR A 476 11.53 4.92 -19.89
N PHE A 477 11.11 4.91 -18.62
CA PHE A 477 11.04 3.68 -17.81
C PHE A 477 10.14 2.63 -18.45
N VAL A 478 8.94 2.98 -18.93
CA VAL A 478 8.01 2.04 -19.57
C VAL A 478 8.67 1.34 -20.77
N GLU A 479 9.29 2.09 -21.69
CA GLU A 479 9.92 1.51 -22.88
C GLU A 479 11.19 0.72 -22.54
N LEU A 480 11.96 1.16 -21.54
CA LEU A 480 13.11 0.42 -21.01
C LEU A 480 12.68 -0.92 -20.41
N ALA A 481 11.68 -0.89 -19.55
CA ALA A 481 11.11 -2.06 -18.88
C ALA A 481 10.53 -3.06 -19.88
N ARG A 482 9.86 -2.61 -20.95
CA ARG A 482 9.38 -3.48 -22.03
C ARG A 482 10.52 -4.24 -22.70
N GLY A 483 11.60 -3.55 -23.08
CA GLY A 483 12.78 -4.21 -23.64
C GLY A 483 13.39 -5.24 -22.69
N PHE A 484 13.52 -4.90 -21.40
CA PHE A 484 14.04 -5.83 -20.40
C PHE A 484 13.11 -7.02 -20.14
N CYS A 485 11.80 -6.82 -20.17
CA CYS A 485 10.82 -7.90 -20.13
C CYS A 485 10.98 -8.84 -21.33
N ASP A 486 11.32 -8.32 -22.51
CA ASP A 486 11.52 -9.10 -23.75
C ASP A 486 12.90 -9.77 -23.85
N GLY A 487 13.77 -9.53 -22.87
CA GLY A 487 15.11 -10.13 -22.78
C GLY A 487 16.19 -9.36 -23.55
N GLU A 488 15.97 -8.07 -23.81
CA GLU A 488 17.01 -7.16 -24.30
C GLU A 488 18.15 -7.03 -23.28
N ASP A 489 19.34 -6.66 -23.77
CA ASP A 489 20.55 -6.58 -22.96
C ASP A 489 20.48 -5.44 -21.93
N LEU A 490 20.61 -5.78 -20.65
CA LEU A 490 20.42 -4.83 -19.54
C LEU A 490 21.43 -3.68 -19.53
N GLU A 491 22.62 -3.88 -20.09
CA GLU A 491 23.69 -2.89 -20.10
C GLU A 491 23.60 -1.96 -21.31
N THR A 492 23.23 -2.49 -22.47
CA THR A 492 23.40 -1.80 -23.76
C THR A 492 22.10 -1.40 -24.47
N TYR A 493 20.97 -2.04 -24.17
CA TYR A 493 19.69 -1.72 -24.82
C TYR A 493 19.21 -0.32 -24.43
N GLU A 494 18.96 0.56 -25.39
CA GLU A 494 18.39 1.89 -25.15
C GLU A 494 17.02 2.01 -25.83
N PRO A 495 15.96 2.45 -25.10
CA PRO A 495 14.63 2.52 -25.68
C PRO A 495 14.50 3.64 -26.72
N PRO A 496 13.62 3.48 -27.72
CA PRO A 496 13.49 4.43 -28.82
C PRO A 496 12.83 5.76 -28.41
N CYS A 497 12.23 5.83 -27.22
CA CYS A 497 11.54 7.01 -26.68
C CYS A 497 10.33 7.41 -27.56
N GLU A 498 9.58 6.45 -28.08
CA GLU A 498 8.41 6.68 -28.95
C GLU A 498 7.21 7.23 -28.19
N LEU A 499 7.04 6.85 -26.92
CA LEU A 499 5.92 7.31 -26.11
C LEU A 499 6.03 8.80 -25.80
N GLU A 500 7.26 9.27 -25.52
CA GLU A 500 7.53 10.69 -25.26
C GLU A 500 7.26 11.57 -26.49
N ARG A 501 7.48 11.07 -27.71
CA ARG A 501 7.27 11.84 -28.95
C ARG A 501 5.79 12.19 -29.20
N GLN A 502 4.88 11.50 -28.52
CA GLN A 502 3.43 11.74 -28.60
C GLN A 502 2.95 12.81 -27.61
N LEU A 503 3.84 13.33 -26.76
CA LEU A 503 3.49 14.33 -25.76
C LEU A 503 3.47 15.75 -26.32
N GLY A 504 2.62 16.58 -25.71
CA GLY A 504 2.65 18.03 -25.87
C GLY A 504 3.85 18.70 -25.18
N PRO A 505 3.94 20.05 -25.28
CA PRO A 505 4.96 20.81 -24.57
C PRO A 505 4.82 20.69 -23.04
N ILE A 506 5.90 20.96 -22.32
CA ILE A 506 5.86 21.11 -20.87
C ILE A 506 5.42 22.54 -20.55
N GLU A 507 4.31 22.67 -19.83
CA GLU A 507 3.84 23.94 -19.28
C GLU A 507 4.44 24.15 -17.89
N GLU A 508 4.38 23.13 -17.03
CA GLU A 508 4.82 23.19 -15.64
C GLU A 508 5.33 21.81 -15.19
N LEU A 509 6.48 21.78 -14.51
CA LEU A 509 6.92 20.60 -13.78
C LEU A 509 6.37 20.63 -12.36
N PHE A 510 6.08 19.45 -11.80
CA PHE A 510 5.64 19.37 -10.41
C PHE A 510 6.76 19.78 -9.46
N ASP A 511 6.50 20.78 -8.61
CA ASP A 511 7.39 21.16 -7.51
C ASP A 511 6.79 20.76 -6.16
N PRO A 512 7.39 19.77 -5.46
CA PRO A 512 6.90 19.31 -4.16
C PRO A 512 6.93 20.40 -3.07
N ARG A 513 7.82 21.41 -3.19
CA ARG A 513 7.90 22.50 -2.21
C ARG A 513 6.69 23.42 -2.31
N SER A 514 6.36 23.86 -3.53
CA SER A 514 5.17 24.69 -3.76
C SER A 514 3.87 23.98 -3.37
N ALA A 515 3.78 22.66 -3.56
CA ALA A 515 2.62 21.86 -3.14
C ALA A 515 2.50 21.81 -1.62
N THR A 516 3.62 21.63 -0.91
CA THR A 516 3.66 21.63 0.56
C THR A 516 3.33 23.01 1.14
N ALA A 517 3.85 24.09 0.54
CA ALA A 517 3.53 25.45 0.95
C ALA A 517 2.04 25.78 0.77
N ARG A 518 1.44 25.40 -0.36
CA ARG A 518 -0.01 25.50 -0.58
C ARG A 518 -0.83 24.64 0.40
N ALA A 519 -0.28 23.50 0.81
CA ALA A 519 -0.93 22.58 1.74
C ALA A 519 -0.99 23.08 3.18
N TYR A 520 0.04 23.77 3.64
CA TYR A 520 0.19 24.12 5.06
C TYR A 520 0.28 25.63 5.32
N GLY A 521 0.13 26.48 4.30
CA GLY A 521 0.01 27.93 4.47
C GLY A 521 1.25 28.62 5.02
N PHE A 522 2.43 27.98 4.94
CA PHE A 522 3.68 28.64 5.24
C PHE A 522 4.06 29.54 4.07
N GLU A 523 3.63 30.80 4.11
CA GLU A 523 4.30 31.86 3.36
C GLU A 523 5.79 31.86 3.74
N GLU A 524 6.62 32.05 2.73
CA GLU A 524 8.07 31.97 2.76
C GLU A 524 8.68 32.97 3.74
N ASP A 525 9.22 32.50 4.87
CA ASP A 525 10.34 33.18 5.55
C ASP A 525 11.62 32.38 5.26
N VAL A 526 12.13 32.51 4.03
CA VAL A 526 13.50 32.08 3.68
C VAL A 526 14.17 33.19 2.88
N HIS A 527 14.86 34.07 3.59
CA HIS A 527 15.93 34.92 3.06
C HIS A 527 17.27 34.17 3.03
#